data_AF-A0A945FSA4-F1
#
_entry.id   AF-A0A945FSA4-F1
#
_cell.length_a   1.000
_cell.length_b   1.000
_cell.length_c   1.000
_cell.angle_alpha   90.00
_cell.angle_beta   90.00
_cell.angle_gamma   90.00
#
_symmetry.space_group_name_H-M   'P 1'
#
loop_
_entity.id
_entity.type
_entity.pdbx_description
1 polymer ?
#
loop_
_entity_poly.entity_id
_entity_poly.type
_entity_poly.pdbx_seq_one_letter_code
_entity_poly.pdbx_strand_id
1 'polypeptide(L)'
;MNIIRHQKKHLLSIISTITSAVDPYRLLTERLALESPEDVLTFDGNPVFVGNNQAVELKSTGKILVVGGGKAAAGFAAGLEHLLGSSRLKKHQVHGLVSVPEGSGIPLNHIEVRETRPQKHNLPTEAVVQATHTMLKQLRNLTEDDLAFVLITGGSSALIELPRA
;
A
#
# COMPACT_ATOMS: atom_id res chain seq x y z
N MET A 1 -23.51 1.56 39.47
CA MET A 1 -22.91 0.53 38.58
C MET A 1 -23.24 0.72 37.09
N ASN A 2 -24.42 1.25 36.69
CA ASN A 2 -24.79 1.46 35.28
C ASN A 2 -24.07 2.65 34.59
N ILE A 3 -23.76 3.74 35.31
CA ILE A 3 -23.08 4.92 34.75
C ILE A 3 -21.66 4.58 34.27
N ILE A 4 -20.89 3.82 35.08
CA ILE A 4 -19.52 3.41 34.74
C ILE A 4 -19.49 2.50 33.50
N ARG A 5 -20.49 1.61 33.33
CA ARG A 5 -20.63 0.77 32.13
C ARG A 5 -20.92 1.61 30.88
N HIS A 6 -21.73 2.66 30.99
CA HIS A 6 -22.06 3.55 29.89
C HIS A 6 -20.85 4.39 29.46
N GLN A 7 -20.10 4.96 30.42
CA GLN A 7 -18.86 5.69 30.16
C GLN A 7 -17.79 4.81 29.49
N LYS A 8 -17.64 3.55 29.95
CA LYS A 8 -16.73 2.58 29.30
C LYS A 8 -17.11 2.31 27.84
N LYS A 9 -18.41 2.16 27.53
CA LYS A 9 -18.89 1.97 26.16
C LYS A 9 -18.55 3.17 25.27
N HIS A 10 -18.74 4.39 25.76
CA HIS A 10 -18.38 5.60 25.01
C HIS A 10 -16.88 5.69 24.76
N LEU A 11 -16.04 5.41 25.76
CA LEU A 11 -14.59 5.43 25.59
C LEU A 11 -14.12 4.39 24.58
N LEU A 12 -14.63 3.16 24.65
CA LEU A 12 -14.31 2.11 23.67
C LEU A 12 -14.78 2.49 22.27
N SER A 13 -15.94 3.15 22.14
CA SER A 13 -16.42 3.68 20.87
C SER A 13 -15.45 4.71 20.30
N ILE A 14 -15.02 5.69 21.09
CA ILE A 14 -14.07 6.73 20.67
C ILE A 14 -12.75 6.11 20.23
N ILE A 15 -12.18 5.22 21.04
CA ILE A 15 -10.92 4.53 20.72
C ILE A 15 -11.07 3.75 19.41
N SER A 16 -12.12 2.94 19.30
CA SER A 16 -12.39 2.13 18.11
C SER A 16 -12.54 3.00 16.85
N THR A 17 -13.26 4.11 16.94
CA THR A 17 -13.42 5.05 15.82
C THR A 17 -12.09 5.64 15.40
N ILE A 18 -11.26 6.09 16.35
CA ILE A 18 -9.95 6.69 16.04
C ILE A 18 -9.00 5.65 15.45
N THR A 19 -8.89 4.46 16.05
CA THR A 19 -8.00 3.41 15.53
C THR A 19 -8.45 2.91 14.17
N SER A 20 -9.75 2.78 13.95
CA SER A 20 -10.30 2.36 12.66
C SER A 20 -10.11 3.44 11.59
N ALA A 21 -10.16 4.73 11.95
CA ALA A 21 -9.95 5.83 11.00
C ALA A 21 -8.51 5.90 10.46
N VAL A 22 -7.55 5.28 11.15
CA VAL A 22 -6.14 5.21 10.71
C VAL A 22 -5.74 3.81 10.22
N ASP A 23 -6.71 2.91 10.06
CA ASP A 23 -6.47 1.60 9.49
C ASP A 23 -6.00 1.75 8.02
N PRO A 24 -4.86 1.15 7.62
CA PRO A 24 -4.28 1.37 6.29
C PRO A 24 -5.18 0.94 5.13
N TYR A 25 -5.86 -0.20 5.28
CA TYR A 25 -6.77 -0.70 4.26
C TYR A 25 -7.94 0.28 4.10
N ARG A 26 -8.57 0.65 5.22
CA ARG A 26 -9.70 1.56 5.22
C ARG A 26 -9.35 2.94 4.70
N LEU A 27 -8.24 3.53 5.15
CA LEU A 27 -7.75 4.81 4.66
C LEU A 27 -7.62 4.84 3.14
N LEU A 28 -7.09 3.76 2.55
CA LEU A 28 -6.96 3.68 1.12
C LEU A 28 -8.32 3.59 0.44
N THR A 29 -9.17 2.64 0.86
CA THR A 29 -10.45 2.39 0.20
C THR A 29 -11.47 3.51 0.39
N GLU A 30 -11.34 4.33 1.44
CA GLU A 30 -12.24 5.46 1.69
C GLU A 30 -11.78 6.75 1.00
N ARG A 31 -10.47 6.89 0.72
CA ARG A 31 -9.91 8.15 0.21
C ARG A 31 -9.48 8.07 -1.25
N LEU A 32 -9.05 6.89 -1.71
CA LEU A 32 -8.80 6.66 -3.13
C LEU A 32 -10.05 6.11 -3.80
N ALA A 33 -10.38 6.67 -4.96
CA ALA A 33 -11.44 6.19 -5.82
C ALA A 33 -11.01 6.19 -7.28
N LEU A 34 -11.75 5.44 -8.10
CA LEU A 34 -11.62 5.43 -9.55
C LEU A 34 -12.91 5.95 -10.15
N GLU A 35 -12.84 7.12 -10.78
CA GLU A 35 -14.01 7.79 -11.35
C GLU A 35 -14.17 7.45 -12.83
N SER A 36 -15.36 6.95 -13.18
CA SER A 36 -15.75 6.62 -14.55
C SER A 36 -15.88 7.88 -15.42
N PRO A 37 -15.68 7.79 -16.75
CA PRO A 37 -15.48 6.57 -17.54
C PRO A 37 -14.03 6.17 -17.79
N GLU A 38 -13.06 7.01 -17.38
CA GLU A 38 -11.63 6.79 -17.66
C GLU A 38 -10.86 6.14 -16.50
N ASP A 39 -11.57 5.73 -15.44
CA ASP A 39 -10.98 5.25 -14.20
C ASP A 39 -9.94 6.25 -13.67
N VAL A 40 -10.33 7.52 -13.57
CA VAL A 40 -9.48 8.60 -13.06
C VAL A 40 -9.24 8.34 -11.57
N LEU A 41 -7.97 8.23 -11.18
CA LEU A 41 -7.60 8.07 -9.77
C LEU A 41 -7.81 9.40 -9.04
N THR A 42 -8.66 9.39 -8.03
CA THR A 42 -8.91 10.56 -7.17
C THR A 42 -8.52 10.27 -5.72
N PHE A 43 -8.10 11.31 -5.01
CA PHE A 43 -7.86 11.33 -3.57
C PHE A 43 -8.78 12.38 -2.93
N ASP A 44 -9.67 11.94 -2.05
CA ASP A 44 -10.77 12.75 -1.49
C ASP A 44 -11.56 13.50 -2.57
N GLY A 45 -11.82 12.84 -3.70
CA GLY A 45 -12.54 13.41 -4.85
C GLY A 45 -11.72 14.39 -5.71
N ASN A 46 -10.44 14.57 -5.43
CA ASN A 46 -9.55 15.40 -6.25
C ASN A 46 -8.67 14.50 -7.13
N PRO A 47 -8.55 14.76 -8.45
CA PRO A 47 -7.68 13.98 -9.30
C PRO A 47 -6.23 13.95 -8.81
N VAL A 48 -5.62 12.77 -8.86
CA VAL A 48 -4.19 12.59 -8.61
C VAL A 48 -3.44 12.86 -9.90
N PHE A 49 -2.40 13.69 -9.83
CA PHE A 49 -1.60 14.09 -10.98
C PHE A 49 -0.18 13.53 -10.91
N VAL A 50 0.38 13.19 -12.07
CA VAL A 50 1.78 12.77 -12.25
C VAL A 50 2.46 13.57 -13.35
N GLY A 51 3.78 13.75 -13.24
CA GLY A 51 4.60 14.43 -14.26
C GLY A 51 4.14 15.86 -14.56
N ASN A 52 3.84 16.14 -15.83
CA ASN A 52 3.41 17.44 -16.35
C ASN A 52 1.94 17.78 -16.00
N ASN A 53 1.52 17.50 -14.77
CA ASN A 53 0.16 17.76 -14.28
C ASN A 53 -0.93 17.00 -15.08
N GLN A 54 -0.61 15.77 -15.49
CA GLN A 54 -1.58 14.88 -16.14
C GLN A 54 -2.29 14.04 -15.08
N ALA A 55 -3.62 13.98 -15.14
CA ALA A 55 -4.40 13.15 -14.23
C ALA A 55 -4.10 11.66 -14.49
N VAL A 56 -4.03 10.88 -13.42
CA VAL A 56 -3.77 9.45 -13.52
C VAL A 56 -5.04 8.74 -13.96
N GLU A 57 -5.06 8.27 -15.22
CA GLU A 57 -6.15 7.50 -15.81
C GLU A 57 -5.77 6.03 -15.88
N LEU A 58 -6.44 5.18 -15.09
CA LEU A 58 -6.08 3.77 -15.09
C LEU A 58 -6.53 3.07 -16.36
N LYS A 59 -7.57 3.54 -17.05
CA LYS A 59 -8.09 2.85 -18.23
C LYS A 59 -7.07 2.79 -19.38
N SER A 60 -6.25 3.82 -19.54
CA SER A 60 -5.16 3.91 -20.53
C SER A 60 -3.81 3.44 -20.00
N THR A 61 -3.67 3.23 -18.69
CA THR A 61 -2.43 2.72 -18.07
C THR A 61 -2.10 1.31 -18.55
N GLY A 62 -0.82 1.05 -18.80
CA GLY A 62 -0.25 -0.26 -19.06
C GLY A 62 -0.22 -1.14 -17.81
N LYS A 63 0.98 -1.59 -17.43
CA LYS A 63 1.20 -2.38 -16.22
C LYS A 63 1.10 -1.49 -14.99
N ILE A 64 0.58 -2.07 -13.91
CA ILE A 64 0.60 -1.45 -12.59
C ILE A 64 1.54 -2.26 -11.68
N LEU A 65 2.59 -1.60 -11.19
CA LEU A 65 3.52 -2.17 -10.23
C LEU A 65 3.25 -1.60 -8.83
N VAL A 66 3.18 -2.45 -7.81
CA VAL A 66 3.09 -2.01 -6.40
C VAL A 66 4.35 -2.43 -5.66
N VAL A 67 5.12 -1.44 -5.20
CA VAL A 67 6.36 -1.67 -4.44
C VAL A 67 6.36 -0.87 -3.16
N GLY A 68 7.23 -1.24 -2.21
CA GLY A 68 7.48 -0.42 -1.03
C GLY A 68 7.63 -1.24 0.23
N GLY A 69 7.35 -0.63 1.37
CA GLY A 69 7.57 -1.27 2.65
C GLY A 69 7.16 -0.44 3.86
N GLY A 70 7.44 -1.00 5.02
CA GLY A 70 7.00 -0.45 6.31
C GLY A 70 5.88 -1.27 6.95
N LYS A 71 5.57 -0.97 8.22
CA LYS A 71 4.69 -1.78 9.06
C LYS A 71 3.25 -1.87 8.55
N ALA A 72 2.80 -0.87 7.79
CA ALA A 72 1.43 -0.78 7.28
C ALA A 72 1.33 -1.11 5.79
N ALA A 73 2.44 -1.46 5.12
CA ALA A 73 2.47 -1.63 3.67
C ALA A 73 1.54 -2.76 3.20
N ALA A 74 1.44 -3.86 3.94
CA ALA A 74 0.53 -4.96 3.60
C ALA A 74 -0.95 -4.52 3.58
N GLY A 75 -1.38 -3.68 4.53
CA GLY A 75 -2.75 -3.17 4.58
C GLY A 75 -3.07 -2.22 3.41
N PHE A 76 -2.13 -1.34 3.05
CA PHE A 76 -2.29 -0.51 1.85
C PHE A 76 -2.26 -1.34 0.56
N ALA A 77 -1.40 -2.35 0.45
CA ALA A 77 -1.38 -3.25 -0.70
C ALA A 77 -2.72 -4.00 -0.85
N ALA A 78 -3.29 -4.49 0.26
CA ALA A 78 -4.63 -5.08 0.28
C ALA A 78 -5.71 -4.09 -0.18
N GLY A 79 -5.63 -2.83 0.26
CA GLY A 79 -6.53 -1.77 -0.17
C GLY A 79 -6.44 -1.51 -1.68
N LEU A 80 -5.23 -1.51 -2.26
CA LEU A 80 -5.03 -1.37 -3.70
C LEU A 80 -5.64 -2.54 -4.48
N GLU A 81 -5.43 -3.79 -4.04
CA GLU A 81 -6.07 -4.94 -4.71
C GLU A 81 -7.59 -4.81 -4.71
N HIS A 82 -8.16 -4.37 -3.58
CA HIS A 82 -9.60 -4.13 -3.47
C HIS A 82 -10.08 -3.01 -4.41
N LEU A 83 -9.43 -1.84 -4.38
CA LEU A 83 -9.78 -0.68 -5.19
C LEU A 83 -9.77 -1.00 -6.69
N LEU A 84 -8.74 -1.71 -7.14
CA LEU A 84 -8.58 -2.07 -8.55
C LEU A 84 -9.66 -3.10 -8.95
N GLY A 85 -9.89 -4.10 -8.11
CA GLY A 85 -10.82 -5.20 -8.38
C GLY A 85 -10.30 -6.15 -9.46
N SER A 86 -10.90 -7.35 -9.52
CA SER A 86 -10.38 -8.48 -10.31
C SER A 86 -10.22 -8.22 -11.81
N SER A 87 -11.04 -7.34 -12.40
CA SER A 87 -10.95 -6.98 -13.82
C SER A 87 -9.70 -6.15 -14.11
N ARG A 88 -9.46 -5.09 -13.32
CA ARG A 88 -8.31 -4.19 -13.49
C ARG A 88 -7.01 -4.85 -13.06
N LEU A 89 -7.04 -5.64 -11.98
CA LEU A 89 -5.91 -6.47 -11.56
C LEU A 89 -5.36 -7.32 -12.69
N LYS A 90 -6.25 -7.97 -13.46
CA LYS A 90 -5.86 -8.77 -14.63
C LYS A 90 -5.46 -7.91 -15.82
N LYS A 91 -6.28 -6.91 -16.18
CA LYS A 91 -6.05 -6.03 -17.34
C LYS A 91 -4.68 -5.34 -17.27
N HIS A 92 -4.37 -4.77 -16.12
CA HIS A 92 -3.13 -4.01 -15.88
C HIS A 92 -1.99 -4.88 -15.36
N GLN A 93 -2.14 -6.22 -15.40
CA GLN A 93 -1.11 -7.17 -14.97
C GLN A 93 -0.49 -6.76 -13.64
N VAL A 94 -1.35 -6.46 -12.65
CA VAL A 94 -0.91 -5.92 -11.36
C VAL A 94 -0.01 -6.93 -10.69
N HIS A 95 1.16 -6.47 -10.28
CA HIS A 95 2.17 -7.26 -9.59
C HIS A 95 3.05 -6.38 -8.71
N GLY A 96 3.92 -7.00 -7.93
CA GLY A 96 4.97 -6.29 -7.22
C GLY A 96 5.30 -6.95 -5.88
N LEU A 97 5.95 -6.18 -5.01
CA LEU A 97 6.50 -6.66 -3.75
C LEU A 97 6.47 -5.56 -2.69
N VAL A 98 5.91 -5.86 -1.52
CA VAL A 98 6.05 -5.03 -0.33
C VAL A 98 6.83 -5.75 0.77
N SER A 99 7.73 -5.02 1.41
CA SER A 99 8.55 -5.51 2.53
C SER A 99 7.94 -5.09 3.88
N VAL A 100 7.65 -6.07 4.73
CA VAL A 100 7.04 -5.86 6.04
C VAL A 100 7.82 -6.59 7.16
N PRO A 101 7.63 -6.23 8.43
CA PRO A 101 8.13 -7.03 9.53
C PRO A 101 7.42 -8.39 9.59
N GLU A 102 8.09 -9.37 10.18
CA GLU A 102 7.52 -10.68 10.51
C GLU A 102 6.19 -10.57 11.25
N GLY A 103 5.24 -11.46 10.96
CA GLY A 103 3.90 -11.44 11.53
C GLY A 103 3.03 -10.23 11.13
N SER A 104 3.48 -9.42 10.17
CA SER A 104 2.68 -8.34 9.55
C SER A 104 2.23 -8.69 8.14
N GLY A 105 2.53 -9.92 7.67
CA GLY A 105 2.12 -10.43 6.38
C GLY A 105 0.60 -10.62 6.28
N ILE A 106 0.07 -10.34 5.09
CA ILE A 106 -1.33 -10.61 4.72
C ILE A 106 -1.29 -11.34 3.38
N PRO A 107 -2.00 -12.48 3.21
CA PRO A 107 -2.05 -13.16 1.92
C PRO A 107 -2.80 -12.30 0.91
N LEU A 108 -2.14 -12.02 -0.22
CA LEU A 108 -2.65 -11.26 -1.36
C LEU A 108 -2.50 -12.08 -2.64
N ASN A 109 -3.24 -11.71 -3.70
CA ASN A 109 -3.31 -12.52 -4.92
C ASN A 109 -2.31 -12.08 -6.00
N HIS A 110 -2.00 -10.80 -6.05
CA HIS A 110 -1.20 -10.18 -7.10
C HIS A 110 0.09 -9.55 -6.56
N ILE A 111 0.04 -8.97 -5.36
CA ILE A 111 1.18 -8.29 -4.74
C ILE A 111 1.84 -9.23 -3.73
N GLU A 112 3.15 -9.49 -3.88
CA GLU A 112 3.90 -10.28 -2.91
C GLU A 112 4.06 -9.48 -1.61
N VAL A 113 3.72 -10.08 -0.46
CA VAL A 113 4.02 -9.53 0.86
C VAL A 113 5.15 -10.35 1.46
N ARG A 114 6.35 -9.76 1.56
CA ARG A 114 7.53 -10.44 2.09
C ARG A 114 7.85 -9.94 3.48
N GLU A 115 7.88 -10.87 4.42
CA GLU A 115 8.37 -10.63 5.77
C GLU A 115 9.90 -10.67 5.77
N THR A 116 10.54 -9.51 5.92
CA THR A 116 12.00 -9.39 5.69
C THR A 116 12.79 -9.04 6.94
N ARG A 117 12.13 -8.72 8.07
CA ARG A 117 12.84 -8.49 9.34
C ARG A 117 12.02 -8.89 10.57
N PRO A 118 12.68 -9.20 11.70
CA PRO A 118 11.99 -9.41 12.96
C PRO A 118 11.26 -8.16 13.47
N GLN A 119 10.09 -8.32 14.11
CA GLN A 119 9.28 -7.19 14.63
C GLN A 119 10.05 -6.28 15.58
N LYS A 120 10.82 -6.89 16.50
CA LYS A 120 11.54 -6.20 17.58
C LYS A 120 12.87 -5.59 17.16
N HIS A 121 13.23 -5.70 15.87
CA HIS A 121 14.51 -5.24 15.35
C HIS A 121 14.31 -4.18 14.27
N ASN A 122 14.77 -2.95 14.50
CA ASN A 122 14.58 -1.82 13.59
C ASN A 122 15.82 -1.49 12.72
N LEU A 123 16.69 -2.47 12.47
CA LEU A 123 17.76 -2.32 11.47
C LEU A 123 17.46 -3.20 10.25
N PRO A 124 17.89 -2.78 9.04
CA PRO A 124 17.83 -3.60 7.84
C PRO A 124 18.50 -4.96 8.03
N THR A 125 17.98 -5.97 7.34
CA THR A 125 18.56 -7.31 7.25
C THR A 125 18.99 -7.57 5.80
N GLU A 126 19.68 -8.68 5.56
CA GLU A 126 19.97 -9.12 4.18
C GLU A 126 18.68 -9.33 3.36
N ALA A 127 17.63 -9.88 3.96
CA ALA A 127 16.35 -10.08 3.29
C ALA A 127 15.70 -8.75 2.85
N VAL A 128 15.92 -7.66 3.61
CA VAL A 128 15.49 -6.31 3.23
C VAL A 128 16.24 -5.83 1.98
N VAL A 129 17.56 -6.04 1.93
CA VAL A 129 18.38 -5.66 0.77
C VAL A 129 17.94 -6.45 -0.48
N GLN A 130 17.72 -7.76 -0.34
CA GLN A 130 17.24 -8.60 -1.44
C GLN A 130 15.84 -8.22 -1.94
N ALA A 131 14.92 -7.88 -1.03
CA ALA A 131 13.61 -7.36 -1.38
C ALA A 131 13.72 -6.03 -2.15
N THR A 132 14.54 -5.11 -1.65
CA THR A 132 14.78 -3.80 -2.29
C THR A 132 15.39 -3.96 -3.69
N HIS A 133 16.36 -4.86 -3.84
CA HIS A 133 16.95 -5.19 -5.14
C HIS A 133 15.89 -5.76 -6.11
N THR A 134 14.99 -6.62 -5.63
CA THR A 134 13.88 -7.17 -6.42
C THR A 134 12.93 -6.06 -6.89
N MET A 135 12.51 -5.17 -5.99
CA MET A 135 11.64 -4.03 -6.32
C MET A 135 12.29 -3.13 -7.38
N LEU A 136 13.58 -2.81 -7.23
CA LEU A 136 14.30 -1.98 -8.21
C LEU A 136 14.42 -2.65 -9.57
N LYS A 137 14.61 -3.97 -9.61
CA LYS A 137 14.60 -4.72 -10.88
C LYS A 137 13.23 -4.62 -11.57
N GLN A 138 12.13 -4.71 -10.82
CA GLN A 138 10.79 -4.55 -11.36
C GLN A 138 10.54 -3.12 -11.86
N LEU A 139 10.92 -2.11 -11.06
CA LEU A 139 10.82 -0.70 -11.44
C LEU A 139 11.58 -0.37 -12.73
N ARG A 140 12.77 -0.94 -12.92
CA ARG A 140 13.59 -0.74 -14.14
C ARG A 140 12.97 -1.30 -15.42
N ASN A 141 11.98 -2.20 -15.30
CA ASN A 141 11.30 -2.79 -16.45
C ASN A 141 10.01 -2.05 -16.83
N LEU A 142 9.67 -0.96 -16.12
CA LEU A 142 8.53 -0.13 -16.45
C LEU A 142 8.86 0.83 -17.60
N THR A 143 7.82 1.18 -18.35
CA THR A 143 7.82 2.16 -19.43
C THR A 143 7.03 3.40 -19.01
N GLU A 144 6.99 4.42 -19.88
CA GLU A 144 6.23 5.65 -19.62
C GLU A 144 4.70 5.45 -19.57
N ASP A 145 4.20 4.35 -20.14
CA ASP A 145 2.79 3.99 -20.13
C ASP A 145 2.37 3.23 -18.85
N ASP A 146 3.34 2.82 -18.02
CA ASP A 146 3.11 2.03 -16.81
C ASP A 146 2.99 2.92 -15.57
N LEU A 147 2.33 2.41 -14.52
CA LEU A 147 2.14 3.12 -13.25
C LEU A 147 2.77 2.35 -12.09
N ALA A 148 3.52 3.05 -11.24
CA ALA A 148 4.06 2.51 -10.00
C ALA A 148 3.38 3.14 -8.77
N PHE A 149 2.76 2.31 -7.93
CA PHE A 149 2.39 2.69 -6.58
C PHE A 149 3.54 2.38 -5.63
N VAL A 150 4.09 3.41 -4.98
CA VAL A 150 5.19 3.27 -4.02
C VAL A 150 4.64 3.46 -2.59
N LEU A 151 4.48 2.36 -1.87
CA LEU A 151 3.92 2.33 -0.53
C LEU A 151 5.02 2.58 0.51
N ILE A 152 5.07 3.80 1.05
CA ILE A 152 6.03 4.18 2.09
C ILE A 152 5.28 4.41 3.40
N THR A 153 5.55 3.59 4.40
CA THR A 153 4.90 3.68 5.71
C THR A 153 5.92 3.74 6.86
N GLY A 154 5.44 3.85 8.11
CA GLY A 154 6.30 3.87 9.28
C GLY A 154 7.24 2.65 9.33
N GLY A 155 8.54 2.89 9.48
CA GLY A 155 9.58 1.86 9.52
C GLY A 155 10.16 1.46 8.16
N SER A 156 9.78 2.14 7.06
CA SER A 156 10.32 1.88 5.71
C SER A 156 11.84 1.97 5.64
N SER A 157 12.50 2.84 6.43
CA SER A 157 13.97 2.95 6.46
C SER A 157 14.68 1.65 6.87
N ALA A 158 14.00 0.75 7.58
CA ALA A 158 14.53 -0.55 7.94
C ALA A 158 14.00 -1.69 7.06
N LEU A 159 13.16 -1.38 6.07
CA LEU A 159 12.43 -2.33 5.22
C LEU A 159 12.63 -2.08 3.71
N ILE A 160 13.21 -0.95 3.36
CA ILE A 160 13.62 -0.62 1.99
C ILE A 160 15.02 -0.02 2.13
N GLU A 161 16.04 -0.79 1.80
CA GLU A 161 17.43 -0.38 1.98
C GLU A 161 18.31 -0.98 0.89
N LEU A 162 19.21 -0.16 0.35
CA LEU A 162 20.21 -0.59 -0.62
C LEU A 162 21.50 0.21 -0.38
N PRO A 163 22.39 -0.29 0.51
CA PRO A 163 23.67 0.35 0.75
C PRO A 163 24.49 0.41 -0.55
N ARG A 164 25.33 1.44 -0.68
CA ARG A 164 26.33 1.45 -1.76
C ARG A 164 27.30 0.28 -1.56
N ALA A 165 27.60 -0.42 -2.66
CA ALA A 165 28.70 -1.37 -2.72
C ALA A 165 30.05 -0.66 -2.64
#